data_AF-X1HNJ3-F1
#
_entry.id   AF-X1HNJ3-F1
#
_cell.length_a   1.000
_cell.length_b   1.000
_cell.length_c   1.000
_cell.angle_alpha   90.00
_cell.angle_beta   90.00
_cell.angle_gamma   90.00
#
_symmetry.space_group_name_H-M   'P 1'
#
loop_
_entity.id
_entity.type
_entity.pdbx_description
1 polymer ?
#
loop_
_entity_poly.entity_id
_entity_poly.type
_entity_poly.pdbx_seq_one_letter_code
_entity_poly.pdbx_strand_id
1 'polypeptide(L)' 'MDCKEYVVKIITQPDRPQGRRRKILPSPIKKIALSRELSVFQPENINEEESIKKVKEFKPDIILVVAYGQILSKDILNIP' A
#
# COMPACT_ATOMS: atom_id res chain seq x y z
N MET A 1 22.40 -11.16 11.74
CA MET A 1 21.37 -11.63 10.78
C MET A 1 21.08 -10.47 9.85
N ASP A 2 21.82 -10.38 8.75
CA ASP A 2 21.63 -9.40 7.70
C ASP A 2 20.40 -9.76 6.86
N CYS A 3 19.22 -9.31 7.26
CA CYS A 3 18.01 -9.37 6.43
C CYS A 3 18.01 -8.18 5.47
N LYS A 4 18.84 -8.25 4.43
CA LYS A 4 19.09 -7.13 3.52
C LYS A 4 18.01 -6.89 2.46
N GLU A 5 17.01 -7.77 2.29
CA GLU A 5 16.06 -7.67 1.16
C GLU A 5 14.59 -7.94 1.53
N TYR A 6 14.13 -7.52 2.72
CA TYR A 6 12.69 -7.30 2.92
C TYR A 6 12.30 -5.98 2.23
N VAL A 7 12.19 -5.97 0.90
CA VAL A 7 11.71 -4.79 0.17
C VAL A 7 10.21 -4.63 0.42
N VAL A 8 9.86 -4.04 1.56
CA VAL A 8 8.47 -3.78 1.97
C VAL A 8 7.96 -2.58 1.18
N LYS A 9 7.25 -2.84 0.09
CA LYS A 9 6.43 -1.80 -0.54
C LYS A 9 5.17 -1.59 0.29
N ILE A 10 5.02 -0.37 0.81
CA ILE A 10 3.83 -0.01 1.59
C ILE A 10 2.74 0.45 0.62
N ILE A 11 1.60 -0.22 0.65
CA ILE A 11 0.40 0.17 -0.09
C ILE A 11 -0.64 0.64 0.92
N THR A 12 -1.16 1.85 0.75
CA THR A 12 -2.21 2.43 1.60
C THR A 12 -3.19 3.20 0.75
N GLN A 13 -4.40 3.43 1.24
CA GLN A 13 -5.35 4.29 0.52
C GLN A 13 -4.82 5.73 0.38
N PRO A 14 -5.27 6.47 -0.65
CA PRO A 14 -5.04 7.90 -0.81
C PRO A 14 -5.42 8.72 0.43
N ASP A 15 -4.77 9.87 0.59
CA ASP A 15 -5.07 10.75 1.73
C ASP A 15 -6.47 11.33 1.55
N ARG A 16 -7.37 11.06 2.49
CA ARG A 16 -8.75 11.52 2.45
C ARG A 16 -9.04 12.51 3.58
N PRO A 17 -10.05 13.39 3.43
CA PRO A 17 -10.44 14.31 4.48
C PRO A 17 -10.89 13.56 5.73
N GLN A 18 -10.34 13.91 6.90
CA GLN A 18 -10.69 13.29 8.18
C GLN A 18 -11.17 14.31 9.23
N GLY A 19 -12.03 13.85 10.14
CA GLY A 19 -12.56 14.63 11.26
C GLY A 19 -13.57 15.72 10.87
N ARG A 20 -14.11 16.42 11.87
CA ARG A 20 -15.15 17.46 11.69
C ARG A 20 -14.69 18.64 10.81
N ARG A 21 -13.39 18.91 10.72
CA ARG A 21 -12.80 19.98 9.90
C ARG A 21 -12.32 19.52 8.52
N ARG A 22 -12.52 18.25 8.15
CA ARG A 22 -12.16 17.67 6.83
C ARG A 22 -10.75 18.04 6.37
N LYS A 23 -9.77 18.02 7.29
CA LYS A 23 -8.38 18.22 6.90
C LYS A 23 -7.90 16.98 6.17
N ILE A 24 -7.18 17.16 5.07
CA ILE A 24 -6.49 16.07 4.39
C ILE A 24 -5.30 15.70 5.28
N LEU A 25 -5.32 14.47 5.79
CA LEU A 25 -4.28 13.95 6.66
C LEU A 25 -3.77 12.64 6.07
N PRO A 26 -2.44 12.40 6.10
CA PRO A 26 -1.90 11.13 5.68
C PRO A 26 -2.35 10.01 6.63
N SER A 27 -2.53 8.82 6.07
CA SER A 27 -2.86 7.64 6.87
C SER A 27 -1.81 7.38 7.95
N PRO A 28 -2.16 6.74 9.09
CA PRO A 28 -1.21 6.42 10.13
C PRO A 28 0.01 5.64 9.60
N ILE A 29 -0.23 4.67 8.71
CA ILE A 29 0.83 3.88 8.10
C ILE A 29 1.71 4.71 7.15
N LYS A 30 1.12 5.65 6.39
CA LYS A 30 1.89 6.57 5.53
C LYS A 30 2.83 7.43 6.35
N LYS A 31 2.40 7.95 7.50
CA LYS A 31 3.26 8.74 8.39
C LYS A 31 4.48 7.94 8.85
N ILE A 32 4.28 6.69 9.25
CA ILE A 32 5.36 5.80 9.70
C ILE A 32 6.29 5.41 8.55
N ALA A 33 5.72 5.13 7.37
CA ALA A 33 6.51 4.81 6.18
C ALA A 33 7.42 5.98 5.78
N LEU A 34 6.87 7.20 5.73
CA LEU A 34 7.64 8.40 5.40
C LEU A 34 8.71 8.72 6.45
N SER A 35 8.44 8.52 7.75
CA SER A 35 9.46 8.72 8.80
C SER A 35 10.60 7.70 8.76
N ARG A 36 10.43 6.61 8.00
CA ARG A 36 11.43 5.56 7.78
C ARG A 36 11.99 5.58 6.35
N GLU A 37 11.70 6.64 5.59
CA GLU A 37 12.15 6.81 4.20
C GLU A 37 11.68 5.68 3.26
N LEU A 38 10.56 5.04 3.59
CA LEU A 38 9.97 3.98 2.77
C LEU A 38 9.03 4.58 1.72
N SER A 39 9.13 4.07 0.49
CA SER A 39 8.22 4.45 -0.60
C SER A 39 6.80 3.93 -0.33
N VAL A 40 5.81 4.80 -0.54
CA VAL A 40 4.38 4.48 -0.39
C VAL A 40 3.69 4.53 -1.75
N PHE A 41 2.92 3.48 -2.08
CA PHE A 41 2.03 3.44 -3.23
C PHE A 41 0.58 3.65 -2.77
N GLN A 42 -0.12 4.61 -3.39
CA GLN A 42 -1.48 5.00 -3.01
C GLN A 42 -2.44 4.94 -4.21
N PRO A 43 -2.78 3.75 -4.71
CA PRO A 43 -3.75 3.63 -5.79
C PRO A 43 -5.15 4.04 -5.30
N GLU A 44 -5.90 4.75 -6.14
CA GLU A 44 -7.34 4.97 -5.88
C GLU A 44 -8.09 3.64 -5.82
N ASN A 45 -7.73 2.70 -6.70
CA ASN A 45 -8.25 1.34 -6.72
C ASN A 45 -7.13 0.33 -6.99
N ILE A 46 -6.92 -0.60 -6.07
CA ILE A 46 -5.88 -1.63 -6.16
C ILE A 46 -6.15 -2.65 -7.28
N ASN A 47 -7.42 -2.81 -7.68
CA ASN A 47 -7.83 -3.79 -8.68
C ASN A 47 -7.82 -3.24 -10.11
N GLU A 48 -7.44 -1.98 -10.30
CA GLU A 48 -7.24 -1.44 -11.65
C GLU A 48 -6.02 -2.07 -12.32
N GLU A 49 -6.06 -2.18 -13.65
CA GLU A 49 -5.03 -2.86 -14.43
C GLU A 49 -3.63 -2.24 -14.20
N GLU A 50 -3.55 -0.91 -14.10
CA GLU A 50 -2.31 -0.20 -13.81
C GLU A 50 -1.77 -0.52 -12.41
N SER A 51 -2.64 -0.55 -11.41
CA SER A 51 -2.30 -0.93 -10.03
C SER A 51 -1.79 -2.36 -9.97
N ILE A 52 -2.48 -3.30 -10.61
CA ILE A 52 -2.07 -4.71 -10.68
C ILE A 52 -0.69 -4.86 -11.32
N LYS A 53 -0.45 -4.19 -12.47
CA LYS A 53 0.86 -4.19 -13.15
C LYS A 53 1.96 -3.72 -12.20
N LYS A 54 1.73 -2.62 -11.50
CA LYS A 54 2.70 -2.05 -10.56
C LYS A 54 2.98 -2.95 -9.35
N VAL A 55 1.94 -3.62 -8.81
CA VAL A 55 2.13 -4.59 -7.72
C VAL A 55 2.93 -5.80 -8.19
N LYS A 56 2.72 -6.27 -9.43
CA LYS A 56 3.54 -7.35 -10.03
C LYS A 56 5.00 -6.95 -10.20
N GLU A 57 5.27 -5.70 -10.59
CA GLU A 57 6.64 -5.17 -10.72
C GLU A 57 7.39 -5.14 -9.38
N PHE A 58 6.69 -5.05 -8.26
CA PHE A 58 7.29 -5.13 -6.93
C PHE A 58 7.78 -6.54 -6.58
N LYS A 59 7.38 -7.57 -7.33
CA LYS A 59 7.77 -8.98 -7.14
C LYS A 59 7.71 -9.44 -5.67
N PRO A 60 6.57 -9.30 -4.98
CA PRO A 60 6.46 -9.69 -3.59
C PRO A 60 6.38 -11.22 -3.46
N ASP A 61 7.12 -11.80 -2.52
CA ASP A 61 6.91 -13.20 -2.11
C ASP A 61 5.65 -13.36 -1.25
N ILE A 62 5.28 -12.31 -0.52
CA ILE A 62 4.13 -12.29 0.41
C ILE A 62 3.46 -10.92 0.37
N ILE A 63 2.13 -10.90 0.39
CA ILE A 63 1.33 -9.68 0.60
C ILE A 63 0.64 -9.78 1.96
N LEU A 64 0.99 -8.86 2.88
CA LEU A 64 0.34 -8.73 4.19
C LEU A 64 -0.76 -7.65 4.13
N VAL A 65 -1.99 -8.04 4.46
CA VAL A 65 -3.16 -7.14 4.39
C VAL A 65 -3.71 -6.90 5.78
N VAL A 66 -3.73 -5.65 6.23
CA VAL A 66 -4.29 -5.25 7.53
C VAL A 66 -5.11 -3.98 7.35
N ALA A 67 -6.42 -4.06 7.64
CA ALA A 67 -7.33 -2.92 7.61
C ALA A 67 -7.24 -2.04 6.33
N TYR A 68 -6.99 -2.65 5.16
CA TYR A 68 -6.70 -1.92 3.92
C TYR A 68 -7.91 -1.15 3.37
N GLY A 69 -9.12 -1.67 3.58
CA GLY A 69 -10.38 -0.98 3.23
C GLY A 69 -10.75 -1.01 1.75
N GLN A 70 -10.08 -1.83 0.94
CA GLN A 70 -10.53 -2.23 -0.40
C GLN A 70 -10.63 -3.76 -0.47
N ILE A 71 -11.59 -4.26 -1.24
CA ILE A 71 -11.68 -5.69 -1.56
C ILE A 71 -10.56 -5.99 -2.56
N LEU A 72 -9.84 -7.09 -2.36
CA LEU A 72 -8.79 -7.54 -3.28
C LEU A 72 -9.37 -8.52 -4.29
N SER A 73 -9.14 -8.27 -5.58
CA SER A 73 -9.49 -9.19 -6.66
C SER A 73 -8.60 -10.44 -6.61
N LYS A 74 -9.04 -11.51 -7.28
CA LYS A 74 -8.22 -12.71 -7.47
C LYS A 74 -6.90 -12.40 -8.17
N ASP A 75 -6.89 -11.43 -9.09
CA ASP A 75 -5.68 -11.04 -9.81
C ASP A 75 -4.59 -10.47 -8.90
N ILE A 76 -4.98 -9.76 -7.82
CA ILE A 76 -4.04 -9.29 -6.78
C ILE A 76 -3.61 -10.43 -5.87
N LEU A 77 -4.56 -11.27 -5.44
CA LEU A 77 -4.29 -12.37 -4.51
C LEU A 77 -3.39 -13.46 -5.13
N ASN A 78 -3.39 -13.60 -6.46
CA ASN A 78 -2.56 -14.55 -7.21
C ASN A 78 -1.19 -13.96 -7.65
N ILE A 79 -0.80 -12.78 -7.17
CA ILE A 79 0.51 -12.19 -7.48
C ILE A 79 1.64 -12.93 -6.75
N PRO A 80 1.61 -13.01 -5.40
CA PRO A 80 2.49 -13.92 -4.67
C PRO A 80 2.05 -15.38 -4.88
#